data_AF-A0A822XRX4-F1
#
_entry.id   AF-A0A822XRX4-F1
#
_cell.length_a   1.000
_cell.length_b   1.000
_cell.length_c   1.000
_cell.angle_alpha   90.00
_cell.angle_beta   90.00
_cell.angle_gamma   90.00
#
_symmetry.space_group_name_H-M   'P 1'
#
loop_
_entity.id
_entity.type
_entity.pdbx_description
1 polymer ?
#
loop_
_entity_poly.entity_id
_entity_poly.type
_entity_poly.pdbx_seq_one_letter_code
_entity_poly.pdbx_strand_id
1 'polypeptide(L)' 'MAAAGRRQQERIRKVAEKILNNKELELYKWDGDLSELLQNVREKLNKVAEGWSREEKNHCLEETERSFQYSGEILHLILS' A
#
# COMPACT_ATOMS: atom_id res chain seq x y z
N MET A 1 4.29 5.78 -5.50
CA MET A 1 3.77 4.93 -4.41
C MET A 1 3.24 5.70 -3.20
N ALA A 2 4.01 6.55 -2.50
CA ALA A 2 3.58 7.19 -1.25
C ALA A 2 2.29 8.04 -1.32
N ALA A 3 1.98 8.65 -2.47
CA ALA A 3 0.77 9.47 -2.63
C ALA A 3 -0.53 8.66 -2.82
N ALA A 4 -0.44 7.38 -3.19
CA ALA A 4 -1.62 6.53 -3.36
C ALA A 4 -2.06 5.88 -2.04
N GLY A 5 -1.11 5.38 -1.24
CA GLY A 5 -1.40 4.83 0.09
C GLY A 5 -2.06 5.84 1.04
N ARG A 6 -1.60 7.11 1.02
CA ARG A 6 -2.22 8.18 1.82
C ARG A 6 -3.66 8.52 1.39
N ARG A 7 -3.94 8.50 0.08
CA ARG A 7 -5.30 8.72 -0.43
C ARG A 7 -6.24 7.56 -0.07
N GLN A 8 -5.71 6.35 0.03
CA GLN A 8 -6.46 5.17 0.43
C GLN A 8 -6.86 5.21 1.91
N GLN A 9 -5.92 5.57 2.77
CA GLN A 9 -6.15 5.71 4.22
C GLN A 9 -7.23 6.76 4.52
N GLU A 10 -7.24 7.87 3.79
CA GLU A 10 -8.26 8.91 3.94
C GLU A 10 -9.69 8.43 3.59
N ARG A 11 -9.83 7.58 2.56
CA ARG A 11 -11.14 7.04 2.17
C ARG A 11 -11.71 6.11 3.23
N ILE A 12 -10.88 5.26 3.81
CA ILE A 12 -11.31 4.30 4.83
C ILE A 12 -11.56 5.01 6.17
N ARG A 13 -10.80 6.07 6.50
CA ARG A 13 -11.14 6.95 7.63
C ARG A 13 -12.55 7.52 7.50
N LYS A 14 -12.90 8.02 6.32
CA LYS A 14 -14.27 8.50 6.02
C LYS A 14 -15.34 7.41 6.12
N VAL A 15 -15.01 6.17 5.78
CA VAL A 15 -15.93 5.02 5.99
C VAL A 15 -16.14 4.79 7.49
N ALA A 16 -15.07 4.81 8.29
CA ALA A 16 -15.18 4.63 9.73
C ALA A 16 -16.00 5.73 10.42
N GLU A 17 -15.82 6.98 10.00
CA GLU A 17 -16.61 8.13 10.46
C GLU A 17 -18.10 7.97 10.13
N LYS A 18 -18.42 7.50 8.92
CA LYS A 18 -19.80 7.44 8.43
C LYS A 18 -20.60 6.24 8.94
N ILE A 19 -19.99 5.06 9.03
CA ILE A 19 -20.72 3.80 9.27
C ILE A 19 -20.17 2.96 10.42
N LEU A 20 -19.01 3.31 11.01
CA LEU A 20 -18.40 2.57 12.12
C LEU A 20 -18.32 3.39 13.41
N ASN A 21 -19.12 4.44 13.57
CA ASN A 21 -19.15 5.29 14.77
C ASN A 21 -17.77 5.82 15.18
N ASN A 22 -16.96 6.24 14.20
CA ASN A 22 -15.58 6.70 14.40
C ASN A 22 -14.65 5.64 15.00
N LYS A 23 -14.97 4.34 14.87
CA LYS A 23 -14.10 3.26 15.33
C LYS A 23 -12.76 3.33 14.60
N GLU A 24 -11.69 3.39 15.37
CA GLU A 24 -10.34 3.27 14.85
C GLU A 24 -10.10 1.84 14.35
N LEU A 25 -9.63 1.70 13.11
CA LEU A 25 -9.37 0.40 12.51
C LEU A 25 -7.94 -0.02 12.74
N GLU A 26 -7.75 -1.23 13.28
CA GLU A 26 -6.44 -1.85 13.49
C GLU A 26 -5.62 -1.97 12.19
N LEU A 27 -6.26 -1.98 11.02
CA LEU A 27 -5.62 -2.00 9.69
C LEU A 27 -4.57 -0.88 9.50
N TYR A 28 -4.67 0.23 10.24
CA TYR A 28 -3.74 1.36 10.14
C TYR A 28 -2.79 1.49 11.33
N LYS A 29 -2.88 0.58 12.30
CA LYS A 29 -1.99 0.54 13.44
C LYS A 29 -0.80 -0.34 13.10
N TRP A 30 0.36 0.12 13.52
CA TRP A 30 1.63 -0.55 13.31
C TRP A 30 2.34 -0.65 14.65
N ASP A 31 2.89 -1.83 14.94
CA ASP A 31 3.77 -2.00 16.08
C ASP A 31 5.17 -1.49 15.71
N GLY A 32 5.50 -0.31 16.24
CA GLY A 32 6.78 0.37 16.00
C GLY A 32 6.67 1.59 15.08
N ASP A 33 7.80 2.25 14.85
CA ASP A 33 7.84 3.44 14.00
C ASP A 33 7.65 3.07 12.53
N LEU A 34 6.62 3.62 11.90
CA LEU A 34 6.28 3.31 10.51
C LEU A 34 7.39 3.73 9.53
N SER A 35 8.13 4.81 9.81
CA SER A 35 9.23 5.26 8.95
C SER A 35 10.37 4.25 8.96
N GLU A 36 10.75 3.76 10.13
CA GLU A 36 11.75 2.71 10.31
C GLU A 36 11.31 1.40 9.63
N LEU A 37 10.05 0.97 9.83
CA LEU A 37 9.51 -0.23 9.17
C LEU A 37 9.59 -0.12 7.65
N LEU A 38 9.16 1.02 7.08
CA LEU A 38 9.20 1.24 5.63
C LEU A 38 10.63 1.32 5.08
N GLN A 39 11.55 1.94 5.84
CA GLN A 39 12.95 2.00 5.47
C GLN A 39 13.59 0.60 5.45
N ASN A 40 13.33 -0.20 6.47
CA ASN A 40 13.81 -1.59 6.55
C ASN A 40 13.30 -2.45 5.39
N VAL A 41 12.02 -2.29 5.01
CA VAL A 41 11.46 -3.00 3.85
C VAL A 41 12.12 -2.53 2.55
N ARG A 42 12.34 -1.23 2.37
CA ARG A 42 13.02 -0.67 1.20
C ARG A 42 14.43 -1.24 1.05
N GLU A 43 15.20 -1.31 2.13
CA GLU A 43 16.56 -1.88 2.11
C GLU A 43 16.56 -3.36 1.72
N LYS A 44 15.63 -4.15 2.27
CA LYS A 44 15.47 -5.55 1.89
C LYS A 44 15.09 -5.73 0.42
N LEU A 45 14.15 -4.92 -0.09
CA LEU A 45 13.75 -4.95 -1.50
C LEU A 45 14.93 -4.59 -2.42
N ASN A 46 15.71 -3.57 -2.07
CA ASN A 46 16.90 -3.18 -2.82
C ASN A 46 17.90 -4.34 -2.86
N LYS A 47 18.18 -4.97 -1.72
CA LYS A 47 19.10 -6.12 -1.62
C LYS A 47 18.66 -7.32 -2.46
N VAL A 48 17.36 -7.61 -2.49
CA VAL A 48 16.83 -8.69 -3.36
C VAL A 48 16.99 -8.33 -4.84
N ALA A 49 16.72 -7.08 -5.21
CA ALA A 49 16.80 -6.61 -6.59
C ALA A 49 18.22 -6.34 -7.08
N GLU A 50 19.24 -6.31 -6.21
CA GLU A 50 20.64 -6.10 -6.61
C GLU A 50 21.10 -7.13 -7.65
N GLY A 51 20.71 -8.39 -7.47
CA GLY A 51 21.08 -9.49 -8.38
C GLY A 51 20.25 -9.59 -9.65
N TRP A 52 19.21 -8.77 -9.81
CA TRP A 52 18.31 -8.86 -10.97
C TRP A 52 18.93 -8.18 -12.19
N SER A 53 18.71 -8.80 -13.34
CA SER A 53 18.91 -8.21 -14.67
C SER A 53 18.04 -6.96 -14.86
N ARG A 54 18.35 -6.19 -15.90
CA ARG A 54 17.55 -5.01 -16.24
C ARG A 54 16.14 -5.41 -16.67
N GLU A 55 16.02 -6.52 -17.37
CA GLU A 55 14.79 -7.09 -17.89
C GLU A 55 13.86 -7.49 -16.74
N GLU A 56 14.37 -8.19 -15.71
CA GLU A 56 13.60 -8.56 -14.51
C GLU A 56 13.12 -7.31 -13.73
N LYS A 57 13.98 -6.29 -13.61
CA LYS A 57 13.60 -5.02 -12.97
C LYS A 57 12.50 -4.31 -13.75
N ASN A 58 12.61 -4.25 -15.07
CA ASN A 58 11.60 -3.63 -15.92
C ASN A 58 10.27 -4.40 -15.84
N HIS A 59 10.32 -5.73 -15.89
CA HIS A 59 9.14 -6.57 -15.76
C HIS A 59 8.42 -6.35 -14.41
N CYS A 60 9.16 -6.27 -13.30
CA CYS A 60 8.59 -5.93 -12.00
C CYS A 60 7.88 -4.56 -12.00
N LEU A 61 8.41 -3.57 -12.74
CA LEU A 61 7.79 -2.24 -12.83
C LEU A 61 6.50 -2.27 -13.65
N GLU A 62 6.44 -3.07 -14.73
CA GLU A 62 5.24 -3.25 -15.56
C GLU A 62 4.06 -3.81 -14.75
N GLU A 63 4.31 -4.69 -13.78
CA GLU A 63 3.28 -5.25 -12.90
C GLU A 63 2.65 -4.22 -11.93
N THR A 64 3.21 -3.00 -11.84
CA THR A 64 2.66 -1.93 -11.01
C THR A 64 1.22 -1.60 -11.41
N GLU A 65 0.93 -1.48 -12.70
CA GLU A 65 -0.40 -1.12 -13.18
C GLU A 65 -1.45 -2.15 -12.77
N ARG A 66 -1.15 -3.45 -12.95
CA ARG A 66 -2.05 -4.54 -12.55
C ARG A 66 -2.30 -4.56 -11.05
N SER A 67 -1.26 -4.33 -10.24
CA SER A 67 -1.41 -4.24 -8.79
C SER A 67 -2.37 -3.11 -8.37
N PHE A 68 -2.27 -1.95 -9.01
CA PHE A 68 -3.19 -0.84 -8.77
C PHE A 68 -4.61 -1.12 -9.26
N GLN A 69 -4.77 -1.78 -10.41
CA GLN A 69 -6.08 -2.16 -10.93
C GLN A 69 -6.82 -3.07 -9.94
N TYR A 70 -6.23 -4.20 -9.55
CA TYR A 70 -6.89 -5.15 -8.64
C TYR A 70 -7.19 -4.53 -7.27
N SER A 71 -6.26 -3.74 -6.73
CA SER A 71 -6.48 -3.03 -5.48
C SER A 71 -7.61 -2.01 -5.58
N GLY A 72 -7.74 -1.35 -6.74
CA GLY A 72 -8.80 -0.40 -7.05
C GLY A 72 -10.16 -1.07 -7.17
N GLU A 73 -10.24 -2.22 -7.83
CA GLU A 73 -11.47 -3.03 -7.95
C GLU A 73 -11.99 -3.48 -6.58
N ILE A 74 -11.11 -3.98 -5.71
CA ILE A 74 -11.47 -4.35 -4.33
C ILE A 74 -11.99 -3.14 -3.55
N LEU A 75 -11.30 -2.00 -3.65
CA LEU A 75 -11.72 -0.78 -2.97
C LEU A 75 -13.08 -0.28 -3.47
N HIS A 76 -13.38 -0.44 -4.75
CA HIS A 76 -14.66 -0.04 -5.32
C HIS A 76 -15.82 -0.80 -4.65
N LEU A 77 -15.64 -2.10 -4.37
CA LEU A 77 -16.63 -2.92 -3.66
C LEU A 77 -16.90 -2.43 -2.23
N ILE A 78 -15.91 -1.84 -1.55
CA ILE A 78 -16.07 -1.32 -0.17
C ILE A 78 -16.87 -0.01 -0.15
N LEU A 79 -16.90 0.71 -1.28
CA LEU A 79 -17.50 2.04 -1.40
C LEU A 79 -18.80 2.06 -2.21
N SER A 80 -19.18 0.93 -2.79
CA SER A 80 -20.47 0.72 -3.46
C SER A 80 -21.55 0.39 -2.44
#